data_AF-A0A194X5I7-F1
#
_entry.id   AF-A0A194X5I7-F1
#
_cell.length_a   1.000
_cell.length_b   1.000
_cell.length_c   1.000
_cell.angle_alpha   90.00
_cell.angle_beta   90.00
_cell.angle_gamma   90.00
#
_symmetry.space_group_name_H-M   'P 1'
#
loop_
_entity.id
_entity.type
_entity.pdbx_description
1 polymer ?
#
loop_
_entity_poly.entity_id
_entity_poly.type
_entity_poly.pdbx_seq_one_letter_code
_entity_poly.pdbx_strand_id
1 'polypeptide(L)'
;MDSCQSSSRSSSSTSYIHRPHVDLPLLKEDFELGLLRYDSYSPSSISEAVVHCVNRIRLLDENKWHPRQRYALKSFKNEGTWKLGMPNNLEDLRKWFEIFNDAFFGGFLTGLVVLRFENITTMLSDHELAMGLTSSPQLSDNADLTYRLERPEITITLTSRPHAHPTKDVRIILENLLHELCHAIVMAYSCCCRSCQRHQMYGGGNDGPHGICWQRLAQAIEKAVDVSVGCFKLGLNLSRSSSLASDVFEHWRFPSEAEIRPLELDTLEILERIQELRDWTIKGAAWVEENICGPESENEMELRLPITHDMGFLDECHFPARKFREDLEIGCLKPLSYSAEDISAGIISYLTPTTYYCLVGDLAPHQQQALKLFKNVGAWSISNPHNLNDLKKYFEIFDGAYFNGALEGYCNLEFVSSERLIERGQNSCGILSACGGFVQPGAERDPRYPVENPQVTISISRLQQTTTFSIIQMYLNTLLHQMLHAIFDIYQYPSVQGSRQSMGQDHNTRHHSSWAATAYALERCNRPGRNLFGLGLWLWTTIGLAMDAQHGSSVPNEVELRSIDTDMVTLLERLKHIRTEEAERRKHARTFMKPIKASSCCLRDQCSTDGWDRNFGYDRSIWTERLGD
;
A
#
# COMPACT_ATOMS: atom_id res chain seq x y z
N MET A 1 -40.75 -74.15 -13.71
CA MET A 1 -41.79 -73.50 -12.89
C MET A 1 -41.08 -73.10 -11.62
N ASP A 2 -40.40 -71.95 -11.61
CA ASP A 2 -39.58 -71.55 -10.46
C ASP A 2 -39.92 -70.10 -10.10
N SER A 3 -40.46 -69.95 -8.89
CA SER A 3 -40.97 -68.70 -8.34
C SER A 3 -39.81 -67.82 -7.89
N CYS A 4 -39.72 -66.63 -8.48
CA CYS A 4 -38.87 -65.54 -8.01
C CYS A 4 -39.42 -64.98 -6.68
N GLN A 5 -38.69 -65.16 -5.59
CA GLN A 5 -38.96 -64.48 -4.32
C GLN A 5 -38.38 -63.07 -4.36
N SER A 6 -39.26 -62.07 -4.34
CA SER A 6 -38.94 -60.66 -4.13
C SER A 6 -38.62 -60.41 -2.65
N SER A 7 -37.36 -60.10 -2.37
CA SER A 7 -36.90 -59.64 -1.06
C SER A 7 -37.21 -58.15 -0.88
N SER A 8 -38.33 -57.86 -0.20
CA SER A 8 -38.66 -56.54 0.30
C SER A 8 -37.68 -56.14 1.41
N ARG A 9 -36.66 -55.34 1.07
CA ARG A 9 -35.89 -54.58 2.08
C ARG A 9 -36.80 -53.51 2.66
N SER A 10 -37.24 -53.73 3.90
CA SER A 10 -37.87 -52.69 4.72
C SER A 10 -36.83 -51.60 4.98
N SER A 11 -37.02 -50.43 4.37
CA SER A 11 -36.33 -49.20 4.74
C SER A 11 -36.78 -48.84 6.16
N SER A 12 -36.01 -49.27 7.16
CA SER A 12 -36.15 -48.78 8.52
C SER A 12 -35.83 -47.28 8.48
N SER A 13 -36.88 -46.46 8.53
CA SER A 13 -36.71 -45.02 8.77
C SER A 13 -36.13 -44.90 10.18
N THR A 14 -34.82 -44.77 10.28
CA THR A 14 -34.18 -44.27 11.49
C THR A 14 -34.73 -42.87 11.71
N SER A 15 -35.72 -42.77 12.60
CA SER A 15 -36.24 -41.48 13.04
C SER A 15 -35.06 -40.70 13.59
N TYR A 16 -34.62 -39.70 12.83
CA TYR A 16 -33.56 -38.79 13.23
C TYR A 16 -33.93 -38.23 14.60
N ILE A 17 -33.21 -38.64 15.63
CA ILE A 17 -33.42 -38.16 16.99
C ILE A 17 -33.02 -36.69 16.96
N HIS A 18 -34.01 -35.80 16.91
CA HIS A 18 -33.81 -34.37 17.11
C HIS A 18 -33.13 -34.18 18.46
N ARG A 19 -31.82 -33.93 18.46
CA ARG A 19 -31.14 -33.47 19.66
C ARG A 19 -31.70 -32.09 19.97
N PRO A 20 -32.32 -31.87 21.15
CA PRO A 20 -32.75 -30.54 21.53
C PRO A 20 -31.54 -29.61 21.50
N HIS A 21 -31.73 -28.37 21.03
CA HIS A 21 -30.71 -27.35 21.12
C HIS A 21 -30.38 -27.16 22.61
N VAL A 22 -29.16 -27.50 22.99
CA VAL A 22 -28.62 -27.17 24.30
C VAL A 22 -27.68 -26.00 24.06
N ASP A 23 -28.10 -24.82 24.48
CA ASP A 23 -27.20 -23.66 24.54
C ASP A 23 -26.20 -23.92 25.65
N LEU A 24 -25.19 -24.73 25.34
CA LEU A 24 -24.12 -25.04 26.27
C LEU A 24 -23.33 -23.74 26.46
N PRO A 25 -23.25 -23.19 27.69
CA PRO A 25 -22.39 -22.06 27.93
C PRO A 25 -20.97 -22.50 27.54
N LEU A 26 -20.36 -21.76 26.61
CA LEU A 26 -18.99 -22.03 26.24
C LEU A 26 -18.09 -21.60 27.40
N LEU A 27 -17.60 -22.59 28.17
CA LEU A 27 -16.66 -22.31 29.25
C LEU A 27 -15.38 -21.75 28.63
N LYS A 28 -14.85 -20.71 29.27
CA LYS A 28 -13.61 -20.08 28.85
C LYS A 28 -12.46 -21.10 28.80
N GLU A 29 -12.46 -22.03 29.74
CA GLU A 29 -11.50 -23.12 29.83
C GLU A 29 -11.58 -24.06 28.62
N ASP A 30 -12.77 -24.33 28.08
CA ASP A 30 -12.94 -25.21 26.91
C ASP A 30 -12.32 -24.60 25.66
N PHE A 31 -12.49 -23.28 25.47
CA PHE A 31 -11.83 -22.55 24.39
C PHE A 31 -10.30 -22.53 24.58
N GLU A 32 -9.82 -22.35 25.80
CA GLU A 32 -8.38 -22.32 26.09
C GLU A 32 -7.70 -23.70 25.98
N LEU A 33 -8.43 -24.78 26.28
CA LEU A 33 -7.93 -26.15 26.22
C LEU A 33 -8.04 -26.80 24.84
N GLY A 34 -8.64 -26.12 23.86
CA GLY A 34 -8.81 -26.70 22.53
C GLY A 34 -9.97 -27.71 22.44
N LEU A 35 -10.98 -27.60 23.32
CA LEU A 35 -12.02 -28.63 23.51
C LEU A 35 -13.39 -28.28 22.92
N LEU A 36 -13.44 -27.32 21.97
CA LEU A 36 -14.68 -26.97 21.29
C LEU A 36 -15.26 -28.18 20.55
N ARG A 37 -16.54 -28.44 20.78
CA ARG A 37 -17.32 -29.43 20.04
C ARG A 37 -17.95 -28.81 18.79
N TYR A 38 -17.83 -29.48 17.65
CA TYR A 38 -18.50 -29.06 16.43
C TYR A 38 -20.02 -28.97 16.61
N ASP A 39 -20.63 -28.03 15.89
CA ASP A 39 -22.08 -27.85 15.82
C ASP A 39 -22.80 -27.81 17.19
N SER A 40 -22.16 -27.24 18.22
CA SER A 40 -22.63 -27.36 19.61
C SER A 40 -22.96 -26.04 20.29
N TYR A 41 -22.54 -24.89 19.75
CA TYR A 41 -22.64 -23.61 20.46
C TYR A 41 -23.52 -22.60 19.74
N SER A 42 -24.01 -21.59 20.44
CA SER A 42 -24.65 -20.43 19.80
C SER A 42 -23.57 -19.53 19.15
N PRO A 43 -23.88 -18.83 18.04
CA PRO A 43 -22.96 -17.85 17.44
C PRO A 43 -22.48 -16.78 18.44
N SER A 44 -23.36 -16.34 19.34
CA SER A 44 -23.02 -15.40 20.41
C SER A 44 -21.96 -15.96 21.35
N SER A 45 -22.10 -17.22 21.79
CA SER A 45 -21.10 -17.87 22.65
C SER A 45 -19.74 -17.98 21.98
N ILE A 46 -19.70 -18.33 20.69
CA ILE A 46 -18.46 -18.40 19.91
C ILE A 46 -17.82 -17.01 19.78
N SER A 47 -18.62 -16.01 19.38
CA SER A 47 -18.17 -14.62 19.28
C SER A 47 -17.58 -14.13 20.60
N GLU A 48 -18.25 -14.37 21.73
CA GLU A 48 -17.77 -13.95 23.05
C GLU A 48 -16.46 -14.63 23.46
N ALA A 49 -16.32 -15.93 23.20
CA ALA A 49 -15.08 -16.65 23.50
C ALA A 49 -13.90 -16.15 22.66
N VAL A 50 -14.12 -15.89 21.37
CA VAL A 50 -13.07 -15.33 20.51
C VAL A 50 -12.76 -13.89 20.88
N VAL A 51 -13.76 -13.04 21.14
CA VAL A 51 -13.54 -11.66 21.62
C VAL A 51 -12.75 -11.66 22.93
N HIS A 52 -13.02 -12.59 23.83
CA HIS A 52 -12.22 -12.78 25.05
C HIS A 52 -10.78 -13.21 24.73
N CYS A 53 -10.59 -14.19 23.84
CA CYS A 53 -9.27 -14.63 23.36
C CYS A 53 -8.43 -13.47 22.78
N VAL A 54 -9.06 -12.65 21.93
CA VAL A 54 -8.43 -11.50 21.27
C VAL A 54 -8.14 -10.37 22.26
N ASN A 55 -9.04 -10.09 23.20
CA ASN A 55 -8.81 -9.06 24.22
C ASN A 55 -7.64 -9.42 25.15
N ARG A 56 -7.34 -10.71 25.39
CA ARG A 56 -6.14 -11.12 26.13
C ARG A 56 -4.86 -10.62 25.46
N ILE A 57 -4.77 -10.72 24.13
CA ILE A 57 -3.64 -10.24 23.34
C ILE A 57 -3.46 -8.73 23.52
N ARG A 58 -4.59 -7.99 23.54
CA ARG A 58 -4.57 -6.53 23.62
C ARG A 58 -4.24 -5.98 25.02
N LEU A 59 -4.73 -6.64 26.06
CA LEU A 59 -4.76 -6.09 27.43
C LEU A 59 -3.72 -6.70 28.37
N LEU A 60 -3.18 -7.87 28.05
CA LEU A 60 -2.27 -8.58 28.93
C LEU A 60 -0.83 -8.51 28.42
N ASP A 61 0.10 -8.54 29.38
CA ASP A 61 1.52 -8.77 29.12
C ASP A 61 1.74 -10.05 28.28
N GLU A 62 2.70 -10.04 27.35
CA GLU A 62 3.02 -11.16 26.45
C GLU A 62 3.24 -12.48 27.23
N ASN A 63 3.72 -12.43 28.47
CA ASN A 63 3.92 -13.61 29.31
C ASN A 63 2.62 -14.29 29.78
N LYS A 64 1.49 -13.58 29.73
CA LYS A 64 0.15 -14.08 30.11
C LYS A 64 -0.65 -14.58 28.91
N TRP A 65 -0.10 -14.48 27.71
CA TRP A 65 -0.73 -14.99 26.50
C TRP A 65 -0.72 -16.51 26.47
N HIS A 66 -1.69 -17.09 25.77
CA HIS A 66 -1.69 -18.53 25.55
C HIS A 66 -0.43 -18.96 24.77
N PRO A 67 0.16 -20.16 25.01
CA PRO A 67 1.34 -20.61 24.27
C PRO A 67 1.22 -20.51 22.74
N ARG A 68 0.03 -20.81 22.17
CA ARG A 68 -0.23 -20.62 20.73
C ARG A 68 -0.18 -19.17 20.29
N GLN A 69 -0.73 -18.23 21.07
CA GLN A 69 -0.67 -16.80 20.74
C GLN A 69 0.77 -16.27 20.77
N ARG A 70 1.59 -16.71 21.74
CA ARG A 70 3.02 -16.39 21.78
C ARG A 70 3.76 -17.00 20.60
N TYR A 71 3.42 -18.23 20.22
CA TYR A 71 3.97 -18.87 19.03
C TYR A 71 3.60 -18.08 17.78
N ALA A 72 2.33 -17.70 17.59
CA ALA A 72 1.88 -16.87 16.48
C ALA A 72 2.61 -15.53 16.42
N LEU A 73 2.81 -14.85 17.56
CA LEU A 73 3.57 -13.60 17.60
C LEU A 73 5.04 -13.81 17.23
N LYS A 74 5.65 -14.90 17.69
CA LYS A 74 7.02 -15.27 17.33
C LYS A 74 7.12 -15.59 15.83
N SER A 75 6.18 -16.36 15.29
CA SER A 75 6.11 -16.68 13.86
C SER A 75 5.87 -15.42 13.02
N PHE A 76 5.01 -14.51 13.47
CA PHE A 76 4.87 -13.20 12.84
C PHE A 76 6.19 -12.42 12.85
N LYS A 77 6.85 -12.28 14.00
CA LYS A 77 8.14 -11.57 14.11
C LYS A 77 9.24 -12.18 13.24
N ASN A 78 9.30 -13.51 13.11
CA ASN A 78 10.38 -14.20 12.41
C ASN A 78 10.09 -14.49 10.93
N GLU A 79 8.84 -14.80 10.60
CA GLU A 79 8.40 -15.37 9.33
C GLU A 79 7.31 -14.53 8.66
N GLY A 80 6.83 -13.46 9.29
CA GLY A 80 5.83 -12.51 8.80
C GLY A 80 6.31 -11.67 7.61
N THR A 81 6.62 -12.33 6.52
CA THR A 81 7.01 -11.79 5.22
C THR A 81 5.89 -12.02 4.20
N TRP A 82 5.92 -11.31 3.07
CA TRP A 82 5.11 -11.64 1.90
C TRP A 82 5.89 -11.38 0.63
N LYS A 83 5.82 -12.29 -0.35
CA LYS A 83 6.43 -12.13 -1.68
C LYS A 83 5.63 -11.13 -2.51
N LEU A 84 6.05 -9.86 -2.55
CA LEU A 84 5.31 -8.78 -3.24
C LEU A 84 5.25 -8.97 -4.75
N GLY A 85 6.21 -9.69 -5.36
CA GLY A 85 6.16 -10.06 -6.77
C GLY A 85 5.15 -11.15 -7.12
N MET A 86 4.54 -11.78 -6.11
CA MET A 86 3.49 -12.78 -6.25
C MET A 86 2.43 -12.58 -5.15
N PRO A 87 1.60 -11.51 -5.21
CA PRO A 87 0.64 -11.23 -4.16
C PRO A 87 -0.33 -12.40 -3.92
N ASN A 88 -0.61 -13.23 -4.92
CA ASN A 88 -1.51 -14.40 -4.81
C ASN A 88 -0.76 -15.69 -4.45
N ASN A 89 0.22 -15.60 -3.56
CA ASN A 89 1.04 -16.73 -3.16
C ASN A 89 0.33 -17.58 -2.08
N LEU A 90 -0.04 -18.81 -2.42
CA LEU A 90 -0.73 -19.73 -1.51
C LEU A 90 0.12 -20.17 -0.31
N GLU A 91 1.44 -20.25 -0.45
CA GLU A 91 2.37 -20.57 0.64
C GLU A 91 2.37 -19.44 1.69
N ASP A 92 2.49 -18.18 1.25
CA ASP A 92 2.39 -17.03 2.14
C ASP A 92 1.00 -16.94 2.78
N LEU A 93 -0.07 -17.19 2.01
CA LEU A 93 -1.43 -17.22 2.56
C LEU A 93 -1.60 -18.29 3.64
N ARG A 94 -1.08 -19.51 3.44
CA ARG A 94 -1.11 -20.58 4.46
C ARG A 94 -0.37 -20.19 5.73
N LYS A 95 0.81 -19.60 5.59
CA LYS A 95 1.58 -19.09 6.73
C LYS A 95 0.79 -18.03 7.52
N TRP A 96 0.14 -17.09 6.83
CA TRP A 96 -0.67 -16.06 7.48
C TRP A 96 -1.96 -16.60 8.09
N PHE A 97 -2.58 -17.61 7.47
CA PHE A 97 -3.67 -18.37 8.07
C PHE A 97 -3.24 -18.99 9.40
N GLU A 98 -2.09 -19.66 9.46
CA GLU A 98 -1.59 -20.26 10.70
C GLU A 98 -1.35 -19.21 11.78
N ILE A 99 -0.71 -18.10 11.43
CA ILE A 99 -0.49 -16.97 12.34
C ILE A 99 -1.82 -16.44 12.90
N PHE A 100 -2.80 -16.15 12.05
CA PHE A 100 -4.09 -15.60 12.48
C PHE A 100 -4.95 -16.60 13.24
N ASN A 101 -4.95 -17.86 12.81
CA ASN A 101 -5.65 -18.94 13.47
C ASN A 101 -5.12 -19.13 14.91
N ASP A 102 -3.80 -19.21 15.09
CA ASP A 102 -3.22 -19.37 16.42
C ASP A 102 -3.34 -18.11 17.29
N ALA A 103 -3.26 -16.91 16.69
CA ALA A 103 -3.39 -15.66 17.42
C ALA A 103 -4.83 -15.41 17.89
N PHE A 104 -5.79 -15.43 16.99
CA PHE A 104 -7.15 -14.95 17.26
C PHE A 104 -8.11 -16.09 17.57
N PHE A 105 -7.95 -17.24 16.90
CA PHE A 105 -8.90 -18.34 16.94
C PHE A 105 -8.36 -19.56 17.71
N GLY A 106 -7.30 -19.41 18.52
CA GLY A 106 -6.75 -20.50 19.35
C GLY A 106 -6.22 -21.70 18.57
N GLY A 107 -6.07 -21.57 17.25
CA GLY A 107 -5.71 -22.66 16.34
C GLY A 107 -6.85 -23.67 16.12
N PHE A 108 -8.11 -23.28 16.37
CA PHE A 108 -9.28 -24.14 16.19
C PHE A 108 -9.58 -24.48 14.73
N LEU A 109 -9.15 -23.65 13.79
CA LEU A 109 -9.38 -23.88 12.36
C LEU A 109 -8.35 -24.82 11.72
N THR A 110 -7.36 -25.31 12.49
CA THR A 110 -6.29 -26.18 11.98
C THR A 110 -6.86 -27.53 11.58
N GLY A 111 -6.65 -27.91 10.31
CA GLY A 111 -7.18 -29.17 9.76
C GLY A 111 -8.65 -29.09 9.35
N LEU A 112 -9.33 -27.97 9.58
CA LEU A 112 -10.71 -27.71 9.15
C LEU A 112 -10.76 -26.87 7.89
N VAL A 113 -9.89 -25.86 7.81
CA VAL A 113 -9.92 -24.90 6.71
C VAL A 113 -9.01 -25.33 5.57
N VAL A 114 -9.57 -25.34 4.36
CA VAL A 114 -8.87 -25.48 3.08
C VAL A 114 -8.86 -24.12 2.39
N LEU A 115 -7.65 -23.59 2.14
CA LEU A 115 -7.47 -22.32 1.45
C LEU A 115 -7.35 -22.54 -0.07
N ARG A 116 -8.05 -21.70 -0.84
CA ARG A 116 -7.96 -21.63 -2.30
C ARG A 116 -7.73 -20.20 -2.75
N PHE A 117 -6.95 -20.03 -3.82
CA PHE A 117 -6.87 -18.79 -4.57
C PHE A 117 -7.48 -19.03 -5.95
N GLU A 118 -8.44 -18.19 -6.32
CA GLU A 118 -9.02 -18.20 -7.65
C GLU A 118 -8.63 -16.92 -8.39
N ASN A 119 -8.16 -17.09 -9.63
CA ASN A 119 -7.78 -15.98 -10.49
C ASN A 119 -9.00 -15.58 -11.32
N ILE A 120 -9.51 -14.36 -11.14
CA ILE A 120 -10.73 -13.86 -11.80
C ILE A 120 -10.55 -13.68 -13.33
N THR A 121 -9.39 -14.00 -13.90
CA THR A 121 -9.10 -13.86 -15.33
C THR A 121 -10.09 -14.53 -16.29
N THR A 122 -10.95 -15.45 -15.84
CA THR A 122 -11.81 -16.26 -16.71
C THR A 122 -13.31 -16.23 -16.40
N MET A 123 -13.78 -15.45 -15.42
CA MET A 123 -15.22 -15.42 -15.07
C MET A 123 -15.89 -14.09 -15.41
N LEU A 124 -16.83 -14.23 -16.34
CA LEU A 124 -17.84 -13.30 -16.86
C LEU A 124 -18.34 -12.23 -15.87
N SER A 125 -18.51 -11.02 -16.41
CA SER A 125 -19.19 -9.83 -15.88
C SER A 125 -18.70 -9.32 -14.52
N ASP A 126 -18.23 -8.07 -14.52
CA ASP A 126 -17.61 -7.30 -13.43
C ASP A 126 -18.41 -7.15 -12.12
N HIS A 127 -19.51 -7.90 -11.94
CA HIS A 127 -20.62 -7.45 -11.13
C HIS A 127 -20.82 -8.04 -9.74
N GLU A 128 -20.03 -9.00 -9.23
CA GLU A 128 -20.24 -9.41 -7.81
C GLU A 128 -19.22 -10.40 -7.26
N LEU A 129 -18.00 -10.43 -7.77
CA LEU A 129 -17.00 -11.32 -7.19
C LEU A 129 -16.57 -10.79 -5.83
N ALA A 130 -17.22 -11.32 -4.81
CA ALA A 130 -16.79 -11.29 -3.42
C ALA A 130 -15.29 -11.61 -3.38
N MET A 131 -14.53 -10.73 -2.75
CA MET A 131 -13.06 -10.85 -2.71
C MET A 131 -12.60 -12.02 -1.82
N GLY A 132 -13.52 -12.56 -1.01
CA GLY A 132 -13.42 -13.80 -0.27
C GLY A 132 -14.77 -14.51 -0.23
N LEU A 133 -14.74 -15.83 -0.09
CA LEU A 133 -15.92 -16.65 0.12
C LEU A 133 -15.57 -17.81 1.06
N THR A 134 -16.27 -17.89 2.18
CA THR A 134 -16.28 -19.06 3.05
C THR A 134 -17.43 -19.97 2.66
N SER A 135 -17.12 -21.22 2.34
CA SER A 135 -18.10 -22.26 2.02
C SER A 135 -17.82 -23.51 2.84
N SER A 136 -18.89 -24.22 3.20
CA SER A 136 -18.82 -25.61 3.67
C SER A 136 -19.39 -26.50 2.56
N PRO A 137 -18.91 -27.74 2.37
CA PRO A 137 -19.51 -28.69 1.46
C PRO A 137 -21.01 -28.65 1.63
N GLN A 138 -21.73 -28.31 0.56
CA GLN A 138 -23.18 -28.19 0.60
C GLN A 138 -23.72 -29.51 1.13
N LEU A 139 -24.22 -29.47 2.37
CA LEU A 139 -25.18 -30.45 2.81
C LEU A 139 -26.36 -30.25 1.87
N SER A 140 -26.45 -31.05 0.80
CA SER A 140 -27.74 -31.23 0.13
C SER A 140 -28.77 -31.48 1.23
N ASP A 141 -30.04 -31.09 1.06
CA ASP A 141 -31.05 -31.26 2.13
C ASP A 141 -31.19 -32.71 2.66
N ASN A 142 -30.55 -33.68 1.99
CA ASN A 142 -30.46 -35.10 2.34
C ASN A 142 -29.07 -35.57 2.83
N ALA A 143 -28.07 -34.69 2.94
CA ALA A 143 -26.73 -35.07 3.34
C ALA A 143 -26.72 -35.41 4.83
N ASP A 144 -26.18 -36.60 5.11
CA ASP A 144 -26.06 -37.17 6.43
C ASP A 144 -25.25 -36.23 7.34
N LEU A 145 -25.84 -35.74 8.44
CA LEU A 145 -25.13 -34.94 9.46
C LEU A 145 -23.89 -35.68 9.99
N THR A 146 -23.90 -37.01 9.92
CA THR A 146 -22.76 -37.86 10.26
C THR A 146 -21.53 -37.56 9.38
N TYR A 147 -21.73 -37.25 8.08
CA TYR A 147 -20.63 -36.90 7.16
C TYR A 147 -19.92 -35.62 7.58
N ARG A 148 -20.67 -34.60 8.03
CA ARG A 148 -20.10 -33.34 8.52
C ARG A 148 -19.30 -33.53 9.82
N LEU A 149 -19.72 -34.45 10.68
CA LEU A 149 -18.98 -34.80 11.89
C LEU A 149 -17.69 -35.59 11.58
N GLU A 150 -17.65 -36.33 10.48
CA GLU A 150 -16.46 -37.07 10.04
C GLU A 150 -15.45 -36.21 9.29
N ARG A 151 -15.91 -35.19 8.54
CA ARG A 151 -15.05 -34.27 7.76
C ARG A 151 -15.64 -32.85 7.74
N PRO A 152 -15.49 -32.07 8.83
CA PRO A 152 -15.85 -30.66 8.86
C PRO A 152 -14.82 -29.85 8.06
N GLU A 153 -14.84 -29.99 6.73
CA GLU A 153 -14.02 -29.19 5.83
C GLU A 153 -14.75 -27.86 5.56
N ILE A 154 -14.02 -26.75 5.69
CA ILE A 154 -14.47 -25.41 5.32
C ILE A 154 -13.51 -24.90 4.26
N THR A 155 -14.02 -24.55 3.08
CA THR A 155 -13.22 -23.95 2.03
C THR A 155 -13.31 -22.44 2.11
N ILE A 156 -12.17 -21.77 2.28
CA ILE A 156 -12.05 -20.33 2.08
C ILE A 156 -11.42 -20.11 0.72
N THR A 157 -12.17 -19.52 -0.20
CA THR A 157 -11.69 -19.09 -1.51
C THR A 157 -11.45 -17.59 -1.45
N LEU A 158 -10.20 -17.17 -1.66
CA LEU A 158 -9.88 -15.76 -1.85
C LEU A 158 -9.72 -15.48 -3.34
N THR A 159 -10.34 -14.40 -3.78
CA THR A 159 -10.11 -13.87 -5.12
C THR A 159 -9.26 -12.62 -5.01
N SER A 160 -8.34 -12.48 -5.94
CA SER A 160 -7.48 -11.30 -6.00
C SER A 160 -7.66 -10.65 -7.36
N ARG A 161 -8.09 -9.40 -7.32
CA ARG A 161 -8.02 -8.50 -8.46
C ARG A 161 -6.65 -7.83 -8.36
N PRO A 162 -5.75 -8.02 -9.33
CA PRO A 162 -4.46 -7.36 -9.28
C PRO A 162 -4.69 -5.85 -9.27
N HIS A 163 -4.44 -5.18 -8.14
CA HIS A 163 -4.44 -3.73 -8.09
C HIS A 163 -3.09 -3.19 -8.59
N ALA A 164 -3.05 -1.87 -8.75
CA ALA A 164 -1.87 -1.14 -9.14
C ALA A 164 -0.73 -1.14 -8.11
N HIS A 165 -0.88 -1.79 -6.95
CA HIS A 165 0.06 -1.74 -5.83
C HIS A 165 0.05 -3.07 -5.07
N PRO A 166 1.14 -3.87 -5.05
CA PRO A 166 1.13 -5.19 -4.44
C PRO A 166 1.07 -5.10 -2.92
N THR A 167 1.56 -4.02 -2.31
CA THR A 167 1.38 -3.75 -0.87
C THR A 167 -0.10 -3.61 -0.51
N LYS A 168 -0.88 -2.95 -1.37
CA LYS A 168 -2.34 -2.85 -1.23
C LYS A 168 -3.02 -4.19 -1.48
N ASP A 169 -2.59 -4.95 -2.49
CA ASP A 169 -3.10 -6.31 -2.76
C ASP A 169 -2.93 -7.22 -1.54
N VAL A 170 -1.71 -7.27 -0.99
CA VAL A 170 -1.40 -8.09 0.18
C VAL A 170 -2.24 -7.66 1.38
N ARG A 171 -2.39 -6.35 1.60
CA ARG A 171 -3.26 -5.84 2.67
C ARG A 171 -4.70 -6.33 2.49
N ILE A 172 -5.27 -6.17 1.30
CA ILE A 172 -6.65 -6.59 0.99
C ILE A 172 -6.80 -8.11 1.16
N ILE A 173 -5.82 -8.89 0.72
CA ILE A 173 -5.81 -10.35 0.89
C ILE A 173 -5.82 -10.72 2.38
N LEU A 174 -5.03 -10.05 3.22
CA LEU A 174 -5.02 -10.30 4.67
C LEU A 174 -6.32 -9.83 5.36
N GLU A 175 -6.88 -8.70 4.93
CA GLU A 175 -8.20 -8.21 5.38
C GLU A 175 -9.29 -9.24 5.08
N ASN A 176 -9.35 -9.72 3.84
CA ASN A 176 -10.30 -10.74 3.40
C ASN A 176 -10.05 -12.08 4.10
N LEU A 177 -8.80 -12.50 4.27
CA LEU A 177 -8.50 -13.73 5.01
C LEU A 177 -9.07 -13.67 6.44
N LEU A 178 -8.84 -12.57 7.18
CA LEU A 178 -9.40 -12.43 8.53
C LEU A 178 -10.94 -12.36 8.51
N HIS A 179 -11.52 -11.65 7.54
CA HIS A 179 -12.95 -11.59 7.33
C HIS A 179 -13.55 -13.00 7.17
N GLU A 180 -12.97 -13.82 6.28
CA GLU A 180 -13.42 -15.19 6.04
C GLU A 180 -13.14 -16.13 7.21
N LEU A 181 -12.05 -15.93 7.97
CA LEU A 181 -11.81 -16.72 9.19
C LEU A 181 -12.86 -16.46 10.28
N CYS A 182 -13.43 -15.25 10.32
CA CYS A 182 -14.57 -14.95 11.19
C CYS A 182 -15.81 -15.77 10.80
N HIS A 183 -16.09 -15.89 9.51
CA HIS A 183 -17.14 -16.77 9.01
C HIS A 183 -16.84 -18.24 9.32
N ALA A 184 -15.61 -18.69 9.08
CA ALA A 184 -15.20 -20.07 9.28
C ALA A 184 -15.35 -20.54 10.74
N ILE A 185 -14.95 -19.74 11.73
CA ILE A 185 -15.08 -20.13 13.14
C ILE A 185 -16.55 -20.23 13.57
N VAL A 186 -17.39 -19.30 13.12
CA VAL A 186 -18.83 -19.34 13.41
C VAL A 186 -19.44 -20.57 12.72
N MET A 187 -19.12 -20.82 11.46
CA MET A 187 -19.64 -21.95 10.69
C MET A 187 -19.21 -23.32 11.26
N ALA A 188 -17.97 -23.45 11.75
CA ALA A 188 -17.44 -24.72 12.26
C ALA A 188 -18.09 -25.17 13.57
N TYR A 189 -18.36 -24.23 14.47
CA TYR A 189 -18.70 -24.55 15.87
C TYR A 189 -20.13 -24.20 16.25
N SER A 190 -20.83 -23.41 15.42
CA SER A 190 -22.21 -23.02 15.72
C SER A 190 -23.17 -24.19 15.47
N CYS A 191 -24.18 -24.33 16.33
CA CYS A 191 -25.18 -25.38 16.26
C CYS A 191 -25.93 -25.39 14.93
N CYS A 192 -25.98 -26.53 14.25
CA CYS A 192 -26.67 -26.70 12.96
C CYS A 192 -28.11 -27.17 13.06
N CYS A 193 -28.73 -27.13 14.25
CA CYS A 193 -30.15 -27.48 14.36
C CYS A 193 -31.00 -26.49 13.56
N ARG A 194 -32.17 -26.89 13.04
CA ARG A 194 -33.00 -26.02 12.17
C ARG A 194 -33.30 -24.62 12.73
N SER A 195 -33.43 -24.51 14.06
CA SER A 195 -33.58 -23.21 14.75
C SER A 195 -32.31 -22.37 14.67
N CYS A 196 -31.17 -23.00 14.91
CA CYS A 196 -29.85 -22.36 14.85
C CYS A 196 -29.33 -22.18 13.43
N GLN A 197 -29.71 -23.01 12.47
CA GLN A 197 -29.40 -22.86 11.04
C GLN A 197 -30.17 -21.68 10.47
N ARG A 198 -31.44 -21.48 10.90
CA ARG A 198 -32.11 -20.19 10.71
C ARG A 198 -31.35 -19.06 11.40
N HIS A 199 -30.85 -19.23 12.62
CA HIS A 199 -30.01 -18.20 13.24
C HIS A 199 -28.64 -17.99 12.55
N GLN A 200 -28.06 -18.98 11.87
CA GLN A 200 -26.74 -18.88 11.22
C GLN A 200 -26.85 -18.29 9.82
N MET A 201 -27.81 -18.77 9.01
CA MET A 201 -28.07 -18.19 7.69
C MET A 201 -28.74 -16.82 7.81
N TYR A 202 -29.45 -16.54 8.90
CA TYR A 202 -30.23 -15.30 9.09
C TYR A 202 -29.79 -14.49 10.34
N GLY A 203 -28.59 -14.72 10.89
CA GLY A 203 -28.02 -13.89 11.97
C GLY A 203 -28.79 -13.85 13.30
N GLY A 204 -29.63 -14.82 13.59
CA GLY A 204 -30.48 -14.82 14.78
C GLY A 204 -31.54 -13.74 14.78
N GLY A 205 -32.15 -13.56 13.61
CA GLY A 205 -33.11 -12.52 13.32
C GLY A 205 -33.31 -12.50 11.82
N ASN A 206 -33.53 -11.32 11.25
CA ASN A 206 -33.30 -11.09 9.83
C ASN A 206 -31.92 -10.45 9.68
N ASP A 207 -30.89 -10.85 10.44
CA ASP A 207 -29.72 -9.99 10.72
C ASP A 207 -28.51 -10.28 9.81
N GLY A 208 -28.67 -11.07 8.74
CA GLY A 208 -27.65 -11.31 7.71
C GLY A 208 -26.42 -12.13 8.16
N PRO A 209 -25.52 -12.48 7.22
CA PRO A 209 -24.27 -13.20 7.52
C PRO A 209 -23.26 -12.37 8.36
N HIS A 210 -23.34 -11.04 8.33
CA HIS A 210 -22.50 -10.12 9.09
C HIS A 210 -23.24 -9.47 10.27
N GLY A 211 -24.15 -10.23 10.90
CA GLY A 211 -24.91 -9.79 12.08
C GLY A 211 -24.04 -9.47 13.30
N ILE A 212 -24.69 -9.12 14.43
CA ILE A 212 -24.02 -8.56 15.63
C ILE A 212 -22.87 -9.42 16.15
N CYS A 213 -23.00 -10.75 16.12
CA CYS A 213 -21.95 -11.66 16.59
C CYS A 213 -20.68 -11.55 15.73
N TRP A 214 -20.82 -11.45 14.41
CA TRP A 214 -19.71 -11.26 13.49
C TRP A 214 -19.09 -9.88 13.66
N GLN A 215 -19.92 -8.83 13.79
CA GLN A 215 -19.44 -7.45 14.00
C GLN A 215 -18.60 -7.29 15.27
N ARG A 216 -19.02 -7.90 16.39
CA ARG A 216 -18.27 -7.90 17.66
C ARG A 216 -16.92 -8.59 17.51
N LEU A 217 -16.90 -9.73 16.82
CA LEU A 217 -15.70 -10.51 16.54
C LEU A 217 -14.71 -9.70 15.68
N ALA A 218 -15.19 -9.16 14.55
CA ALA A 218 -14.41 -8.37 13.64
C ALA A 218 -13.84 -7.12 14.33
N GLN A 219 -14.63 -6.41 15.14
CA GLN A 219 -14.18 -5.23 15.89
C GLN A 219 -13.03 -5.58 16.86
N ALA A 220 -13.13 -6.71 17.56
CA ALA A 220 -12.07 -7.14 18.48
C ALA A 220 -10.77 -7.43 17.73
N ILE A 221 -10.85 -8.09 16.56
CA ILE A 221 -9.69 -8.40 15.72
C ILE A 221 -9.07 -7.12 15.15
N GLU A 222 -9.87 -6.21 14.58
CA GLU A 222 -9.41 -4.89 14.09
C GLU A 222 -8.64 -4.14 15.18
N LYS A 223 -9.18 -4.11 16.41
CA LYS A 223 -8.50 -3.49 17.57
C LYS A 223 -7.18 -4.19 17.95
N ALA A 224 -7.04 -5.50 17.72
CA ALA A 224 -5.82 -6.24 18.03
C ALA A 224 -4.73 -6.11 16.96
N VAL A 225 -5.12 -5.84 15.71
CA VAL A 225 -4.22 -5.58 14.58
C VAL A 225 -4.01 -4.08 14.30
N ASP A 226 -4.68 -3.20 15.04
CA ASP A 226 -4.54 -1.75 14.98
C ASP A 226 -3.07 -1.30 15.12
N VAL A 227 -2.74 -0.16 14.50
CA VAL A 227 -1.34 0.28 14.41
C VAL A 227 -0.86 1.03 15.64
N SER A 228 -1.77 1.73 16.32
CA SER A 228 -1.43 2.51 17.51
C SER A 228 -1.25 1.63 18.74
N VAL A 229 -2.09 0.59 18.89
CA VAL A 229 -2.18 -0.21 20.12
C VAL A 229 -2.10 -1.72 19.88
N GLY A 230 -2.20 -2.18 18.64
CA GLY A 230 -2.16 -3.61 18.32
C GLY A 230 -0.76 -4.21 18.38
N CYS A 231 -0.71 -5.52 18.60
CA CYS A 231 0.56 -6.25 18.69
C CYS A 231 1.14 -6.60 17.30
N PHE A 232 0.28 -6.72 16.29
CA PHE A 232 0.68 -6.98 14.89
C PHE A 232 0.92 -5.70 14.10
N LYS A 233 0.30 -4.57 14.48
CA LYS A 233 0.45 -3.24 13.85
C LYS A 233 0.23 -3.21 12.33
N LEU A 234 -0.73 -4.00 11.86
CA LEU A 234 -1.00 -4.16 10.43
C LEU A 234 -2.00 -3.11 9.92
N GLY A 235 -2.91 -2.64 10.77
CA GLY A 235 -3.95 -1.68 10.39
C GLY A 235 -4.96 -2.26 9.41
N LEU A 236 -5.32 -3.53 9.59
CA LEU A 236 -6.29 -4.23 8.73
C LEU A 236 -7.72 -3.78 9.11
N ASN A 237 -8.53 -3.52 8.09
CA ASN A 237 -9.95 -3.20 8.20
C ASN A 237 -10.76 -4.35 7.61
N LEU A 238 -11.60 -5.01 8.41
CA LEU A 238 -12.46 -6.13 7.98
C LEU A 238 -13.73 -5.63 7.26
N SER A 239 -13.80 -4.33 6.96
CA SER A 239 -14.85 -3.63 6.21
C SER A 239 -16.24 -3.74 6.85
N ARG A 240 -16.28 -3.69 8.18
CA ARG A 240 -17.48 -3.90 8.99
C ARG A 240 -18.71 -3.08 8.54
N SER A 241 -18.54 -1.78 8.31
CA SER A 241 -19.61 -0.88 7.82
C SER A 241 -20.13 -1.31 6.45
N SER A 242 -19.22 -1.64 5.52
CA SER A 242 -19.57 -2.12 4.17
C SER A 242 -20.25 -3.48 4.19
N SER A 243 -19.79 -4.41 5.03
CA SER A 243 -20.40 -5.73 5.18
C SER A 243 -21.82 -5.63 5.74
N LEU A 244 -22.06 -4.78 6.75
CA LEU A 244 -23.40 -4.55 7.26
C LEU A 244 -24.31 -3.85 6.24
N ALA A 245 -23.76 -2.90 5.47
CA ALA A 245 -24.49 -2.24 4.40
C ALA A 245 -24.92 -3.22 3.29
N SER A 246 -24.04 -4.16 2.93
CA SER A 246 -24.34 -5.25 1.98
C SER A 246 -25.50 -6.10 2.49
N ASP A 247 -25.46 -6.50 3.77
CA ASP A 247 -26.55 -7.27 4.36
C ASP A 247 -27.87 -6.49 4.27
N VAL A 248 -27.90 -5.24 4.72
CA VAL A 248 -29.13 -4.44 4.68
C VAL A 248 -29.66 -4.26 3.24
N PHE A 249 -28.75 -4.11 2.28
CA PHE A 249 -29.09 -4.00 0.87
C PHE A 249 -29.77 -5.28 0.34
N GLU A 250 -29.30 -6.46 0.76
CA GLU A 250 -29.89 -7.78 0.48
C GLU A 250 -31.19 -8.09 1.27
N HIS A 251 -31.85 -7.05 1.79
CA HIS A 251 -33.10 -7.11 2.54
C HIS A 251 -32.98 -7.72 3.95
N TRP A 252 -31.78 -7.74 4.52
CA TRP A 252 -31.59 -8.02 5.93
C TRP A 252 -32.03 -6.80 6.79
N ARG A 253 -32.41 -7.06 8.05
CA ARG A 253 -32.81 -6.08 9.05
C ARG A 253 -31.64 -5.16 9.37
N PHE A 254 -31.91 -3.85 9.32
CA PHE A 254 -31.02 -2.85 9.88
C PHE A 254 -30.98 -2.98 11.41
N PRO A 255 -29.80 -3.19 12.04
CA PRO A 255 -29.71 -3.26 13.49
C PRO A 255 -30.14 -1.93 14.13
N SER A 256 -30.72 -2.00 15.32
CA SER A 256 -31.10 -0.80 16.06
C SER A 256 -29.87 -0.01 16.49
N GLU A 257 -30.04 1.30 16.71
CA GLU A 257 -28.98 2.18 17.23
C GLU A 257 -28.36 1.64 18.54
N ALA A 258 -29.13 0.96 19.38
CA ALA A 258 -28.64 0.32 20.60
C ALA A 258 -27.72 -0.87 20.34
N GLU A 259 -27.89 -1.57 19.20
CA GLU A 259 -27.05 -2.67 18.74
C GLU A 259 -25.80 -2.16 17.99
N ILE A 260 -25.92 -1.08 17.22
CA ILE A 260 -24.83 -0.47 16.43
C ILE A 260 -23.83 0.28 17.33
N ARG A 261 -24.32 1.06 18.29
CA ARG A 261 -23.47 1.94 19.11
C ARG A 261 -22.33 1.22 19.84
N PRO A 262 -22.52 0.07 20.49
CA PRO A 262 -21.42 -0.67 21.13
C PRO A 262 -20.35 -1.17 20.16
N LEU A 263 -20.71 -1.33 18.88
CA LEU A 263 -19.80 -1.77 17.81
C LEU A 263 -18.96 -0.63 17.25
N GLU A 264 -19.15 0.62 17.73
CA GLU A 264 -18.46 1.81 17.22
C GLU A 264 -18.58 1.93 15.69
N LEU A 265 -19.74 1.57 15.16
CA LEU A 265 -20.09 1.75 13.75
C LEU A 265 -20.81 3.08 13.57
N ASP A 266 -20.50 3.79 12.49
CA ASP A 266 -21.19 5.02 12.14
C ASP A 266 -22.42 4.72 11.26
N THR A 267 -23.59 4.99 11.80
CA THR A 267 -24.87 4.81 11.09
C THR A 267 -24.91 5.60 9.78
N LEU A 268 -24.33 6.80 9.72
CA LEU A 268 -24.27 7.59 8.48
C LEU A 268 -23.39 6.92 7.43
N GLU A 269 -22.21 6.43 7.83
CA GLU A 269 -21.32 5.68 6.93
C GLU A 269 -22.04 4.45 6.34
N ILE A 270 -22.75 3.68 7.16
CA ILE A 270 -23.51 2.50 6.68
C ILE A 270 -24.58 2.92 5.66
N LEU A 271 -25.32 4.00 5.94
CA LEU A 271 -26.36 4.51 5.03
C LEU A 271 -25.78 5.03 3.71
N GLU A 272 -24.62 5.70 3.75
CA GLU A 272 -23.88 6.11 2.56
C GLU A 272 -23.48 4.90 1.72
N ARG A 273 -22.94 3.84 2.34
CA ARG A 273 -22.60 2.58 1.64
C ARG A 273 -23.81 1.89 1.02
N ILE A 274 -24.96 1.87 1.71
CA ILE A 274 -26.21 1.33 1.15
C ILE A 274 -26.61 2.14 -0.10
N GLN A 275 -26.46 3.47 -0.06
CA GLN A 275 -26.76 4.31 -1.21
C GLN A 275 -25.78 4.07 -2.37
N GLU A 276 -24.49 3.91 -2.09
CA GLU A 276 -23.49 3.54 -3.09
C GLU A 276 -23.84 2.23 -3.79
N LEU A 277 -24.26 1.20 -3.03
CA LEU A 277 -24.70 -0.08 -3.59
C LEU A 277 -25.93 0.08 -4.50
N ARG A 278 -26.93 0.86 -4.07
CA ARG A 278 -28.13 1.16 -4.89
C ARG A 278 -27.77 1.87 -6.19
N ASP A 279 -26.96 2.92 -6.11
CA ASP A 279 -26.52 3.69 -7.27
C ASP A 279 -25.73 2.79 -8.22
N TRP A 280 -24.96 1.86 -7.68
CA TRP A 280 -24.20 0.90 -8.47
C TRP A 280 -25.08 -0.13 -9.17
N THR A 281 -26.10 -0.69 -8.50
CA THR A 281 -27.09 -1.58 -9.14
C THR A 281 -27.85 -0.88 -10.26
N ILE A 282 -28.23 0.39 -10.06
CA ILE A 282 -28.89 1.19 -11.11
C ILE A 282 -27.96 1.39 -12.31
N LYS A 283 -26.69 1.75 -12.08
CA LYS A 283 -25.68 1.91 -13.14
C LYS A 283 -25.38 0.60 -13.86
N GLY A 284 -25.28 -0.51 -13.13
CA GLY A 284 -25.08 -1.84 -13.69
C GLY A 284 -26.25 -2.26 -14.59
N ALA A 285 -27.49 -2.05 -14.14
CA ALA A 285 -28.68 -2.31 -14.94
C ALA A 285 -28.72 -1.45 -16.22
N ALA A 286 -28.42 -0.15 -16.11
CA ALA A 286 -28.35 0.75 -17.26
C ALA A 286 -27.24 0.35 -18.25
N TRP A 287 -26.07 -0.06 -17.75
CA TRP A 287 -24.96 -0.53 -18.60
C TRP A 287 -25.31 -1.83 -19.34
N VAL A 288 -26.01 -2.77 -18.68
CA VAL A 288 -26.50 -4.00 -19.31
C VAL A 288 -27.53 -3.68 -20.41
N GLU A 289 -28.44 -2.72 -20.17
CA GLU A 289 -29.41 -2.29 -21.19
C GLU A 289 -28.73 -1.61 -22.39
N GLU A 290 -27.72 -0.75 -22.18
CA GLU A 290 -27.00 -0.07 -23.28
C GLU A 290 -26.09 -1.00 -24.09
N ASN A 291 -25.51 -2.04 -23.47
CA ASN A 291 -24.50 -2.90 -24.12
C ASN A 291 -25.04 -4.27 -24.60
N ILE A 292 -26.17 -4.74 -24.08
CA ILE A 292 -26.82 -5.97 -24.59
C ILE A 292 -27.87 -5.64 -25.67
N CYS A 293 -28.48 -4.45 -25.63
CA CYS A 293 -29.32 -3.96 -26.73
C CYS A 293 -28.50 -3.06 -27.66
N GLY A 294 -27.61 -3.69 -28.42
CA GLY A 294 -26.72 -2.97 -29.35
C GLY A 294 -27.49 -2.10 -30.36
N PRO A 295 -27.08 -0.84 -30.59
CA PRO A 295 -27.52 -0.09 -31.74
C PRO A 295 -26.90 -0.69 -33.02
N GLU A 296 -27.75 -1.04 -33.98
CA GLU A 296 -27.33 -1.28 -35.35
C GLU A 296 -26.66 -0.01 -35.91
N SER A 297 -25.43 -0.18 -36.41
CA SER A 297 -24.71 0.65 -37.40
C SER A 297 -24.51 2.15 -37.11
N GLU A 298 -23.27 2.62 -37.20
CA GLU A 298 -22.74 3.35 -38.37
C GLU A 298 -21.33 3.92 -38.14
N ASN A 299 -20.41 3.48 -38.99
CA ASN A 299 -19.32 4.19 -39.67
C ASN A 299 -18.40 5.22 -38.95
N GLU A 300 -17.11 4.88 -39.02
CA GLU A 300 -15.97 5.65 -39.57
C GLU A 300 -15.83 7.15 -39.29
N MET A 301 -14.71 7.53 -38.65
CA MET A 301 -13.83 8.58 -39.23
C MET A 301 -12.40 8.49 -38.67
N GLU A 302 -11.46 8.02 -39.51
CA GLU A 302 -10.01 8.18 -39.33
C GLU A 302 -9.63 9.66 -39.55
N LEU A 303 -8.85 10.24 -38.63
CA LEU A 303 -8.21 11.55 -38.79
C LEU A 303 -6.68 11.37 -38.77
N ARG A 304 -6.06 11.41 -39.95
CA ARG A 304 -4.60 11.48 -40.14
C ARG A 304 -4.17 12.94 -40.24
N LEU A 305 -3.18 13.35 -39.45
CA LEU A 305 -2.46 14.62 -39.59
C LEU A 305 -1.14 14.42 -40.34
N PRO A 306 -0.72 15.34 -41.23
CA PRO A 306 0.60 15.33 -41.85
C PRO A 306 1.64 16.07 -41.00
N ILE A 307 2.83 15.47 -40.87
CA ILE A 307 4.02 16.10 -40.29
C ILE A 307 4.89 16.63 -41.45
N THR A 308 5.28 17.90 -41.40
CA THR A 308 6.25 18.50 -42.34
C THR A 308 7.52 18.98 -41.62
N HIS A 309 8.65 18.57 -42.23
CA HIS A 309 10.04 19.06 -42.21
C HIS A 309 10.27 20.51 -41.72
N ASP A 310 11.23 20.75 -40.82
CA ASP A 310 12.71 20.89 -40.99
C ASP A 310 13.11 22.36 -41.06
N MET A 311 13.92 22.83 -40.11
CA MET A 311 14.81 23.99 -40.23
C MET A 311 15.93 23.90 -39.19
N GLY A 312 17.15 23.71 -39.69
CA GLY A 312 18.37 23.79 -38.91
C GLY A 312 18.85 25.24 -38.72
N PHE A 313 19.58 25.45 -37.62
CA PHE A 313 20.59 26.48 -37.48
C PHE A 313 21.72 25.92 -36.61
N LEU A 314 22.94 25.96 -37.15
CA LEU A 314 24.19 25.56 -36.50
C LEU A 314 24.74 26.75 -35.72
N ASP A 315 24.81 26.62 -34.40
CA ASP A 315 25.75 27.38 -33.56
C ASP A 315 26.78 26.41 -32.98
N GLU A 316 28.02 26.87 -32.91
CA GLU A 316 29.22 26.10 -32.60
C GLU A 316 29.17 25.48 -31.19
N CYS A 317 28.75 24.21 -31.11
CA CYS A 317 28.74 23.41 -29.88
C CYS A 317 30.02 22.58 -29.72
N HIS A 318 30.41 22.40 -28.46
CA HIS A 318 31.22 21.27 -28.00
C HIS A 318 30.84 19.99 -28.76
N PHE A 319 31.82 19.26 -29.28
CA PHE A 319 31.59 17.97 -29.93
C PHE A 319 30.67 17.12 -29.04
N PRO A 320 29.46 16.75 -29.49
CA PRO A 320 28.60 15.89 -28.69
C PRO A 320 29.36 14.59 -28.46
N ALA A 321 29.45 14.20 -27.19
CA ALA A 321 29.96 12.89 -26.84
C ALA A 321 29.25 11.85 -27.72
N ARG A 322 30.01 10.82 -28.11
CA ARG A 322 29.55 9.63 -28.82
C ARG A 322 28.17 9.22 -28.27
N LYS A 323 27.23 8.85 -29.16
CA LYS A 323 25.82 8.59 -28.81
C LYS A 323 25.73 7.74 -27.53
N PHE A 324 25.37 8.40 -26.43
CA PHE A 324 25.12 7.83 -25.10
C PHE A 324 24.18 6.61 -25.10
N ARG A 325 23.42 6.44 -26.19
CA ARG A 325 22.52 5.32 -26.49
C ARG A 325 23.19 3.94 -26.42
N GLU A 326 24.49 3.83 -26.70
CA GLU A 326 25.28 2.59 -26.58
C GLU A 326 26.06 2.50 -25.25
N ASP A 327 26.17 3.60 -24.49
CA ASP A 327 27.11 3.75 -23.37
C ASP A 327 26.50 3.56 -21.97
N LEU A 328 25.18 3.38 -21.87
CA LEU A 328 24.55 2.94 -20.62
C LEU A 328 24.77 1.44 -20.38
N GLU A 329 25.76 0.82 -21.02
CA GLU A 329 26.27 -0.51 -20.67
C GLU A 329 27.01 -0.44 -19.31
N ILE A 330 26.79 -1.43 -18.45
CA ILE A 330 27.42 -1.50 -17.13
C ILE A 330 28.94 -1.41 -17.25
N GLY A 331 29.53 -0.53 -16.44
CA GLY A 331 30.99 -0.32 -16.40
C GLY A 331 31.53 0.61 -17.49
N CYS A 332 30.67 1.11 -18.39
CA CYS A 332 31.06 2.06 -19.44
C CYS A 332 30.85 3.52 -19.03
N LEU A 333 29.98 3.79 -18.05
CA LEU A 333 29.81 5.14 -17.52
C LEU A 333 31.03 5.54 -16.69
N LYS A 334 31.75 6.56 -17.16
CA LYS A 334 32.82 7.20 -16.39
C LYS A 334 32.22 8.20 -15.40
N PRO A 335 32.47 8.07 -14.08
CA PRO A 335 31.96 9.05 -13.12
C PRO A 335 32.37 10.48 -13.44
N LEU A 336 31.53 11.44 -13.07
CA LEU A 336 31.72 12.87 -13.27
C LEU A 336 32.09 13.25 -14.71
N SER A 337 31.46 12.63 -15.72
CA SER A 337 31.85 12.82 -17.14
C SER A 337 30.69 13.17 -18.07
N TYR A 338 29.46 13.27 -17.57
CA TYR A 338 28.26 13.44 -18.40
C TYR A 338 27.47 14.70 -18.03
N SER A 339 26.75 15.29 -18.98
CA SER A 339 25.78 16.33 -18.65
C SER A 339 24.54 15.72 -17.96
N ALA A 340 23.74 16.54 -17.28
CA ALA A 340 22.48 16.08 -16.72
C ALA A 340 21.50 15.64 -17.82
N GLU A 341 21.54 16.32 -18.97
CA GLU A 341 20.73 16.03 -20.15
C GLU A 341 21.09 14.66 -20.73
N ASP A 342 22.38 14.33 -20.84
CA ASP A 342 22.85 13.02 -21.33
C ASP A 342 22.37 11.91 -20.39
N ILE A 343 22.61 12.05 -19.08
CA ILE A 343 22.18 11.06 -18.07
C ILE A 343 20.67 10.83 -18.17
N SER A 344 19.89 11.91 -18.22
CA SER A 344 18.43 11.83 -18.35
C SER A 344 18.01 11.13 -19.64
N ALA A 345 18.57 11.53 -20.78
CA ALA A 345 18.23 10.98 -22.08
C ALA A 345 18.51 9.47 -22.17
N GLY A 346 19.64 9.00 -21.63
CA GLY A 346 19.93 7.56 -21.66
C GLY A 346 19.05 6.75 -20.72
N ILE A 347 18.73 7.23 -19.52
CA ILE A 347 17.77 6.55 -18.64
C ILE A 347 16.40 6.48 -19.32
N ILE A 348 15.90 7.58 -19.89
CA ILE A 348 14.62 7.58 -20.62
C ILE A 348 14.65 6.61 -21.80
N SER A 349 15.75 6.57 -22.57
CA SER A 349 15.92 5.61 -23.66
C SER A 349 15.88 4.16 -23.17
N TYR A 350 16.54 3.87 -22.05
CA TYR A 350 16.55 2.55 -21.42
C TYR A 350 15.16 2.11 -20.93
N LEU A 351 14.37 3.06 -20.46
CA LEU A 351 13.00 2.86 -19.99
C LEU A 351 11.97 2.81 -21.14
N THR A 352 12.29 3.29 -22.34
CA THR A 352 11.31 3.38 -23.43
C THR A 352 10.64 2.04 -23.76
N PRO A 353 11.35 0.89 -23.84
CA PRO A 353 10.70 -0.41 -24.04
C PRO A 353 9.66 -0.75 -22.96
N THR A 354 9.92 -0.43 -21.69
CA THR A 354 9.00 -0.78 -20.59
C THR A 354 7.72 0.07 -20.58
N THR A 355 7.68 1.20 -21.30
CA THR A 355 6.49 2.07 -21.37
C THR A 355 5.39 1.58 -22.32
N TYR A 356 5.70 0.62 -23.18
CA TYR A 356 4.76 -0.04 -24.09
C TYR A 356 4.49 -1.47 -23.63
N TYR A 357 3.46 -2.13 -24.16
CA TYR A 357 3.13 -3.53 -23.87
C TYR A 357 4.22 -4.48 -24.38
N CYS A 358 5.41 -4.41 -23.80
CA CYS A 358 6.55 -5.24 -24.16
C CYS A 358 6.41 -6.62 -23.52
N LEU A 359 6.70 -7.65 -24.31
CA LEU A 359 6.83 -8.99 -23.78
C LEU A 359 8.10 -9.04 -22.92
N VAL A 360 8.15 -9.96 -21.95
CA VAL A 360 9.33 -10.12 -21.07
C VAL A 360 10.61 -10.36 -21.90
N GLY A 361 10.51 -10.99 -23.07
CA GLY A 361 11.64 -11.22 -23.98
C GLY A 361 12.19 -9.96 -24.66
N ASP A 362 11.43 -8.87 -24.70
CA ASP A 362 11.83 -7.60 -25.33
C ASP A 362 12.55 -6.66 -24.35
N LEU A 363 12.57 -7.02 -23.06
CA LEU A 363 13.24 -6.25 -22.02
C LEU A 363 14.77 -6.38 -22.12
N ALA A 364 15.49 -5.36 -21.66
CA ALA A 364 16.95 -5.45 -21.55
C ALA A 364 17.37 -6.59 -20.58
N PRO A 365 18.55 -7.22 -20.74
CA PRO A 365 18.98 -8.33 -19.89
C PRO A 365 18.89 -8.04 -18.39
N HIS A 366 19.28 -6.83 -17.94
CA HIS A 366 19.17 -6.43 -16.54
C HIS A 366 17.72 -6.22 -16.07
N GLN A 367 16.83 -5.70 -16.92
CA GLN A 367 15.39 -5.65 -16.62
C GLN A 367 14.79 -7.06 -16.47
N GLN A 368 15.18 -8.01 -17.33
CA GLN A 368 14.75 -9.40 -17.20
C GLN A 368 15.27 -10.04 -15.90
N GLN A 369 16.55 -9.81 -15.57
CA GLN A 369 17.14 -10.28 -14.32
C GLN A 369 16.46 -9.65 -13.11
N ALA A 370 16.21 -8.33 -13.12
CA ALA A 370 15.51 -7.62 -12.06
C ALA A 370 14.08 -8.13 -11.88
N LEU A 371 13.36 -8.42 -12.98
CA LEU A 371 12.03 -9.04 -12.93
C LEU A 371 12.07 -10.45 -12.33
N LYS A 372 13.09 -11.24 -12.66
CA LYS A 372 13.32 -12.57 -12.07
C LYS A 372 13.65 -12.46 -10.58
N LEU A 373 14.51 -11.51 -10.18
CA LEU A 373 14.84 -11.24 -8.78
C LEU A 373 13.60 -10.80 -8.01
N PHE A 374 12.81 -9.87 -8.55
CA PHE A 374 11.58 -9.41 -7.92
C PHE A 374 10.59 -10.56 -7.69
N LYS A 375 10.39 -11.46 -8.67
CA LYS A 375 9.53 -12.63 -8.51
C LYS A 375 10.02 -13.63 -7.46
N ASN A 376 11.34 -13.85 -7.38
CA ASN A 376 11.90 -14.90 -6.54
C ASN A 376 12.25 -14.43 -5.11
N VAL A 377 12.76 -13.20 -4.98
CA VAL A 377 13.30 -12.66 -3.74
C VAL A 377 12.74 -11.27 -3.37
N GLY A 378 11.81 -10.71 -4.16
CA GLY A 378 11.11 -9.45 -3.89
C GLY A 378 10.09 -9.55 -2.74
N ALA A 379 10.42 -10.28 -1.68
CA ALA A 379 9.64 -10.33 -0.45
C ALA A 379 10.04 -9.19 0.49
N TRP A 380 9.07 -8.65 1.23
CA TRP A 380 9.32 -7.69 2.30
C TRP A 380 8.82 -8.24 3.65
N SER A 381 9.59 -8.03 4.71
CA SER A 381 9.16 -8.34 6.09
C SER A 381 8.09 -7.37 6.57
N ILE A 382 6.85 -7.84 6.62
CA ILE A 382 5.69 -7.10 7.13
C ILE A 382 5.81 -6.92 8.65
N SER A 383 6.42 -7.87 9.35
CA SER A 383 6.66 -7.76 10.79
C SER A 383 7.76 -6.77 11.18
N ASN A 384 8.69 -6.47 10.26
CA ASN A 384 9.72 -5.47 10.45
C ASN A 384 9.84 -4.59 9.20
N PRO A 385 8.98 -3.56 9.04
CA PRO A 385 9.04 -2.68 7.87
C PRO A 385 10.37 -1.91 7.76
N HIS A 386 11.14 -1.80 8.85
CA HIS A 386 12.46 -1.16 8.89
C HIS A 386 13.62 -2.14 8.62
N ASN A 387 13.40 -3.17 7.80
CA ASN A 387 14.42 -4.16 7.45
C ASN A 387 15.38 -3.62 6.37
N LEU A 388 16.61 -3.30 6.78
CA LEU A 388 17.65 -2.80 5.86
C LEU A 388 18.01 -3.83 4.76
N ASN A 389 17.93 -5.13 5.06
CA ASN A 389 18.23 -6.16 4.05
C ASN A 389 17.17 -6.21 2.96
N ASP A 390 15.89 -5.99 3.30
CA ASP A 390 14.84 -5.90 2.30
C ASP A 390 15.01 -4.64 1.44
N LEU A 391 15.35 -3.50 2.07
CA LEU A 391 15.69 -2.27 1.34
C LEU A 391 16.86 -2.49 0.35
N LYS A 392 17.91 -3.19 0.75
CA LYS A 392 19.05 -3.54 -0.13
C LYS A 392 18.66 -4.42 -1.31
N LYS A 393 17.81 -5.44 -1.11
CA LYS A 393 17.28 -6.25 -2.22
C LYS A 393 16.52 -5.38 -3.23
N TYR A 394 15.70 -4.45 -2.74
CA TYR A 394 14.96 -3.54 -3.62
C TYR A 394 15.85 -2.53 -4.33
N PHE A 395 16.96 -2.11 -3.71
CA PHE A 395 17.98 -1.32 -4.40
C PHE A 395 18.57 -2.10 -5.58
N GLU A 396 18.97 -3.36 -5.38
CA GLU A 396 19.49 -4.21 -6.48
C GLU A 396 18.45 -4.41 -7.60
N ILE A 397 17.18 -4.65 -7.23
CA ILE A 397 16.08 -4.78 -8.19
C ILE A 397 15.88 -3.48 -8.98
N PHE A 398 15.85 -2.32 -8.31
CA PHE A 398 15.65 -1.03 -8.95
C PHE A 398 16.84 -0.60 -9.79
N ASP A 399 18.06 -0.89 -9.35
CA ASP A 399 19.28 -0.57 -10.09
C ASP A 399 19.28 -1.31 -11.43
N GLY A 400 19.06 -2.63 -11.40
CA GLY A 400 18.96 -3.43 -12.62
C GLY A 400 17.79 -3.03 -13.53
N ALA A 401 16.64 -2.67 -12.96
CA ALA A 401 15.44 -2.37 -13.74
C ALA A 401 15.40 -0.97 -14.35
N TYR A 402 15.93 0.02 -13.65
CA TYR A 402 15.73 1.43 -13.97
C TYR A 402 17.02 2.16 -14.33
N PHE A 403 18.15 1.70 -13.80
CA PHE A 403 19.45 2.35 -13.97
C PHE A 403 20.45 1.41 -14.68
N ASN A 404 19.97 0.29 -15.21
CA ASN A 404 20.76 -0.75 -15.87
C ASN A 404 21.97 -1.20 -15.04
N GLY A 405 21.89 -1.24 -13.71
CA GLY A 405 22.99 -1.64 -12.83
C GLY A 405 24.09 -0.58 -12.64
N ALA A 406 23.85 0.67 -13.03
CA ALA A 406 24.86 1.73 -12.95
C ALA A 406 25.18 2.18 -11.52
N LEU A 407 24.37 1.85 -10.52
CA LEU A 407 24.59 2.27 -9.13
C LEU A 407 25.33 1.22 -8.28
N GLU A 408 25.53 0.01 -8.81
CA GLU A 408 26.24 -1.08 -8.15
C GLU A 408 27.68 -0.66 -7.77
N GLY A 409 28.03 -0.83 -6.49
CA GLY A 409 29.35 -0.47 -5.96
C GLY A 409 29.55 1.01 -5.60
N TYR A 410 28.66 1.91 -6.02
CA TYR A 410 28.75 3.35 -5.74
C TYR A 410 27.87 3.81 -4.58
N CYS A 411 26.83 3.05 -4.22
CA CYS A 411 25.86 3.44 -3.21
C CYS A 411 25.93 2.61 -1.93
N ASN A 412 25.87 3.27 -0.78
CA ASN A 412 25.62 2.67 0.53
C ASN A 412 24.20 3.01 1.00
N LEU A 413 23.50 2.04 1.61
CA LEU A 413 22.17 2.26 2.18
C LEU A 413 22.19 2.20 3.70
N GLU A 414 21.50 3.14 4.35
CA GLU A 414 21.26 3.08 5.80
C GLU A 414 19.89 3.62 6.20
N PHE A 415 19.37 3.10 7.31
CA PHE A 415 18.28 3.74 8.06
C PHE A 415 18.86 4.65 9.14
N VAL A 416 18.35 5.87 9.23
CA VAL A 416 18.77 6.87 10.22
C VAL A 416 17.56 7.45 10.95
N SER A 417 17.78 8.01 12.14
CA SER A 417 16.72 8.77 12.82
C SER A 417 16.51 10.11 12.12
N SER A 418 15.35 10.73 12.30
CA SER A 418 15.08 12.05 11.73
C SER A 418 16.05 13.09 12.29
N GLU A 419 16.38 13.02 13.58
CA GLU A 419 17.35 13.91 14.25
C GLU A 419 18.74 13.81 13.60
N ARG A 420 19.19 12.60 13.26
CA ARG A 420 20.49 12.42 12.60
C ARG A 420 20.52 13.00 11.18
N LEU A 421 19.39 13.02 10.47
CA LEU A 421 19.29 13.72 9.17
C LEU A 421 19.35 15.25 9.35
N ILE A 422 18.66 15.77 10.38
CA ILE A 422 18.69 17.18 10.76
C ILE A 422 20.13 17.61 11.08
N GLU A 423 20.86 16.82 11.89
CA GLU A 423 22.26 17.05 12.27
C GLU A 423 23.20 17.08 11.06
N ARG A 424 22.89 16.33 10.00
CA ARG A 424 23.64 16.34 8.73
C ARG A 424 23.37 17.58 7.87
N GLY A 425 22.60 18.54 8.36
CA GLY A 425 22.22 19.75 7.62
C GLY A 425 21.24 19.46 6.47
N GLN A 426 20.61 18.29 6.45
CA GLN A 426 19.67 17.87 5.40
C GLN A 426 18.25 18.33 5.72
N ASN A 427 18.13 19.55 6.26
CA ASN A 427 16.94 20.09 6.93
C ASN A 427 15.85 20.66 6.01
N SER A 428 15.93 20.42 4.71
CA SER A 428 14.92 20.94 3.79
C SER A 428 13.61 20.13 3.93
N CYS A 429 12.64 20.71 4.63
CA CYS A 429 11.20 20.53 4.42
C CYS A 429 10.64 19.08 4.47
N GLY A 430 10.56 18.48 5.66
CA GLY A 430 9.76 17.25 5.87
C GLY A 430 10.23 16.02 5.09
N ILE A 431 11.41 16.09 4.49
CA ILE A 431 11.97 15.04 3.66
C ILE A 431 12.32 13.83 4.53
N LEU A 432 11.81 12.67 4.14
CA LEU A 432 11.95 11.39 4.84
C LEU A 432 13.27 10.67 4.53
N SER A 433 14.18 11.29 3.81
CA SER A 433 15.44 10.70 3.36
C SER A 433 16.40 11.72 2.77
N ALA A 434 17.68 11.43 2.75
CA ALA A 434 18.58 12.23 1.93
C ALA A 434 19.70 11.37 1.38
N CYS A 435 20.09 11.64 0.14
CA CYS A 435 21.41 11.34 -0.34
C CYS A 435 22.38 12.21 0.45
N GLY A 436 23.20 11.57 1.29
CA GLY A 436 24.39 12.18 1.84
C GLY A 436 25.21 12.72 0.68
N GLY A 437 25.35 14.05 0.60
CA GLY A 437 26.31 14.64 -0.33
C GLY A 437 27.66 13.97 -0.09
N PHE A 438 28.35 13.63 -1.19
CA PHE A 438 29.64 12.93 -1.21
C PHE A 438 30.37 12.93 0.14
N VAL A 439 30.39 11.78 0.82
CA VAL A 439 31.36 11.57 1.89
C VAL A 439 32.70 11.45 1.17
N GLN A 440 33.42 12.57 1.04
CA GLN A 440 34.82 12.58 0.63
C GLN A 440 35.67 12.32 1.87
N PRO A 441 36.32 11.16 2.02
CA PRO A 441 37.48 11.08 2.89
C PRO A 441 38.53 12.06 2.34
N GLY A 442 38.79 13.16 3.07
CA GLY A 442 39.71 14.22 2.63
C GLY A 442 39.06 15.26 1.71
N ALA A 443 38.04 15.97 2.19
CA ALA A 443 37.27 17.01 1.48
C ALA A 443 38.08 18.26 1.00
N GLU A 444 39.34 18.09 0.63
CA GLU A 444 40.04 18.98 -0.27
C GLU A 444 39.43 18.78 -1.67
N ARG A 445 38.40 19.58 -1.99
CA ARG A 445 37.85 19.74 -3.35
C ARG A 445 38.85 20.48 -4.25
N ASP A 446 40.08 20.03 -4.24
CA ASP A 446 41.09 20.49 -5.15
C ASP A 446 40.84 19.81 -6.50
N PRO A 447 40.60 20.56 -7.58
CA PRO A 447 40.47 20.01 -8.93
C PRO A 447 41.67 19.13 -9.36
N ARG A 448 42.79 19.21 -8.63
CA ARG A 448 44.00 18.41 -8.83
C ARG A 448 43.91 16.98 -8.31
N TYR A 449 42.96 16.65 -7.42
CA TYR A 449 42.77 15.30 -6.89
C TYR A 449 41.52 14.67 -7.51
N PRO A 450 41.64 13.89 -8.61
CA PRO A 450 40.48 13.24 -9.20
C PRO A 450 39.87 12.25 -8.21
N VAL A 451 38.53 12.27 -8.10
CA VAL A 451 37.80 11.29 -7.30
C VAL A 451 37.85 9.95 -8.04
N GLU A 452 38.72 9.05 -7.61
CA GLU A 452 38.88 7.76 -8.28
C GLU A 452 37.70 6.81 -8.03
N ASN A 453 37.02 6.93 -6.87
CA ASN A 453 35.90 6.07 -6.48
C ASN A 453 34.81 6.90 -5.78
N PRO A 454 33.90 7.55 -6.53
CA PRO A 454 32.80 8.26 -5.91
C PRO A 454 31.93 7.31 -5.09
N GLN A 455 31.49 7.74 -3.91
CA GLN A 455 30.53 6.98 -3.11
C GLN A 455 29.42 7.91 -2.61
N VAL A 456 28.19 7.44 -2.73
CA VAL A 456 26.98 8.11 -2.25
C VAL A 456 26.36 7.27 -1.13
N THR A 457 25.95 7.90 -0.04
CA THR A 457 25.19 7.22 1.02
C THR A 457 23.73 7.65 0.97
N ILE A 458 22.84 6.74 0.55
CA ILE A 458 21.40 6.95 0.59
C ILE A 458 20.92 6.66 2.02
N SER A 459 20.51 7.71 2.71
CA SER A 459 20.03 7.65 4.09
C SER A 459 18.52 7.81 4.11
N ILE A 460 17.78 6.83 4.62
CA ILE A 460 16.32 6.90 4.74
C ILE A 460 15.93 7.02 6.21
N SER A 461 15.05 7.95 6.54
CA SER A 461 14.54 8.14 7.88
C SER A 461 13.63 6.99 8.30
N ARG A 462 13.71 6.58 9.57
CA ARG A 462 12.73 5.65 10.13
C ARG A 462 11.38 6.36 10.26
N LEU A 463 10.36 5.84 9.57
CA LEU A 463 9.01 6.41 9.59
C LEU A 463 8.28 5.98 10.85
N GLN A 464 7.58 6.91 11.48
CA GLN A 464 6.66 6.63 12.60
C GLN A 464 5.19 6.50 12.14
N GLN A 465 4.98 6.22 10.85
CA GLN A 465 3.66 6.28 10.20
C GLN A 465 2.65 5.21 10.64
N THR A 466 1.41 5.40 10.17
CA THR A 466 0.20 4.75 10.65
C THR A 466 -0.04 3.33 10.18
N THR A 467 0.64 2.76 9.17
CA THR A 467 0.53 1.32 8.84
C THR A 467 1.81 0.75 8.25
N THR A 468 2.08 -0.53 8.49
CA THR A 468 3.20 -1.28 7.88
C THR A 468 3.23 -1.14 6.35
N PHE A 469 2.09 -1.33 5.68
CA PHE A 469 2.01 -1.27 4.22
C PHE A 469 2.34 0.13 3.67
N SER A 470 1.85 1.18 4.32
CA SER A 470 2.18 2.57 3.98
C SER A 470 3.67 2.84 4.16
N ILE A 471 4.27 2.34 5.26
CA ILE A 471 5.72 2.49 5.52
C ILE A 471 6.52 1.83 4.40
N ILE A 472 6.19 0.59 4.03
CA ILE A 472 6.87 -0.14 2.95
C ILE A 472 6.75 0.62 1.63
N GLN A 473 5.55 1.02 1.25
CA GLN A 473 5.32 1.78 0.01
C GLN A 473 6.15 3.07 -0.01
N MET A 474 6.20 3.78 1.12
CA MET A 474 6.97 5.01 1.21
C MET A 474 8.46 4.77 1.17
N TYR A 475 8.97 3.66 1.72
CA TYR A 475 10.36 3.27 1.54
C TYR A 475 10.71 2.96 0.09
N LEU A 476 9.84 2.27 -0.64
CA LEU A 476 10.07 2.00 -2.06
C LEU A 476 10.08 3.28 -2.90
N ASN A 477 9.11 4.18 -2.69
CA ASN A 477 9.08 5.49 -3.37
C ASN A 477 10.32 6.32 -3.04
N THR A 478 10.67 6.38 -1.76
CA THR A 478 11.80 7.16 -1.26
C THR A 478 13.13 6.61 -1.78
N LEU A 479 13.31 5.29 -1.77
CA LEU A 479 14.51 4.65 -2.29
C LEU A 479 14.71 5.00 -3.76
N LEU A 480 13.69 4.84 -4.61
CA LEU A 480 13.80 5.14 -6.03
C LEU A 480 14.09 6.63 -6.29
N HIS A 481 13.44 7.52 -5.54
CA HIS A 481 13.70 8.96 -5.61
C HIS A 481 15.17 9.30 -5.26
N GLN A 482 15.72 8.70 -4.20
CA GLN A 482 17.11 8.93 -3.80
C GLN A 482 18.12 8.27 -4.76
N MET A 483 17.81 7.10 -5.33
CA MET A 483 18.63 6.49 -6.39
C MET A 483 18.73 7.39 -7.62
N LEU A 484 17.64 8.09 -7.95
CA LEU A 484 17.66 9.08 -9.03
C LEU A 484 18.55 10.28 -8.69
N HIS A 485 18.59 10.77 -7.45
CA HIS A 485 19.61 11.76 -7.07
C HIS A 485 21.02 11.18 -7.18
N ALA A 486 21.23 9.94 -6.72
CA ALA A 486 22.54 9.30 -6.72
C ALA A 486 23.15 9.15 -8.13
N ILE A 487 22.36 8.78 -9.15
CA ILE A 487 22.87 8.65 -10.52
C ILE A 487 23.38 10.00 -11.06
N PHE A 488 22.69 11.11 -10.78
CA PHE A 488 23.16 12.44 -11.15
C PHE A 488 24.40 12.82 -10.36
N ASP A 489 24.40 12.61 -9.03
CA ASP A 489 25.55 12.92 -8.19
C ASP A 489 26.82 12.20 -8.70
N ILE A 490 26.75 10.88 -8.97
CA ILE A 490 27.91 10.05 -9.37
C ILE A 490 28.44 10.43 -10.76
N TYR A 491 27.55 10.62 -11.73
CA TYR A 491 27.93 10.66 -13.15
C TYR A 491 27.96 12.06 -13.76
N GLN A 492 27.29 13.05 -13.14
CA GLN A 492 27.22 14.39 -13.69
C GLN A 492 28.57 15.12 -13.55
N TYR A 493 29.04 15.67 -14.66
CA TYR A 493 30.22 16.53 -14.68
C TYR A 493 29.94 17.82 -13.91
N PRO A 494 30.76 18.18 -12.90
CA PRO A 494 30.64 19.46 -12.22
C PRO A 494 31.11 20.56 -13.19
N SER A 495 30.18 21.31 -13.78
CA SER A 495 30.53 22.36 -14.75
C SER A 495 31.45 23.39 -14.07
N VAL A 496 32.63 23.66 -14.66
CA VAL A 496 33.67 24.52 -14.05
C VAL A 496 33.19 25.98 -13.87
N GLN A 497 32.23 26.43 -14.67
CA GLN A 497 31.62 27.76 -14.57
C GLN A 497 30.32 27.79 -13.74
N GLY A 498 29.50 26.72 -13.77
CA GLY A 498 28.26 26.65 -12.98
C GLY A 498 28.48 26.25 -11.52
N SER A 499 29.48 25.41 -11.22
CA SER A 499 29.78 24.95 -9.85
C SER A 499 30.37 26.03 -8.94
N ARG A 500 30.97 27.10 -9.50
CA ARG A 500 31.43 28.26 -8.73
C ARG A 500 30.33 29.28 -8.46
N GLN A 501 29.32 29.39 -9.33
CA GLN A 501 28.15 30.26 -9.10
C GLN A 501 27.07 29.57 -8.26
N SER A 502 26.88 28.25 -8.39
CA SER A 502 25.91 27.48 -7.57
C SER A 502 26.32 27.33 -6.10
N MET A 503 27.60 27.56 -5.75
CA MET A 503 28.04 27.62 -4.36
C MET A 503 27.96 29.03 -3.77
N GLY A 504 27.67 30.06 -4.57
CA GLY A 504 27.74 31.45 -4.18
C GLY A 504 26.45 32.00 -3.56
N GLN A 505 25.29 31.80 -4.20
CA GLN A 505 24.03 32.36 -3.69
C GLN A 505 22.75 31.89 -4.41
N ASP A 506 22.84 31.30 -5.60
CA ASP A 506 21.65 30.78 -6.29
C ASP A 506 21.42 29.32 -5.92
N HIS A 507 20.30 29.09 -5.24
CA HIS A 507 19.88 27.84 -4.66
C HIS A 507 20.00 26.66 -5.63
N ASN A 508 20.81 25.66 -5.24
CA ASN A 508 20.90 24.33 -5.89
C ASN A 508 19.49 23.72 -6.03
N THR A 509 18.88 23.86 -7.20
CA THR A 509 17.66 23.15 -7.55
C THR A 509 18.00 21.66 -7.59
N ARG A 510 17.54 20.88 -6.60
CA ARG A 510 17.83 19.44 -6.54
C ARG A 510 17.04 18.69 -7.60
N HIS A 511 15.91 19.23 -8.02
CA HIS A 511 15.01 18.65 -9.01
C HIS A 511 15.06 19.45 -10.32
N HIS A 512 16.24 19.62 -10.92
CA HIS A 512 16.38 20.30 -12.22
C HIS A 512 15.57 19.59 -13.32
N SER A 513 15.40 20.23 -14.49
CA SER A 513 14.52 19.75 -15.57
C SER A 513 14.87 18.32 -16.04
N SER A 514 16.16 17.99 -16.18
CA SER A 514 16.62 16.63 -16.51
C SER A 514 16.31 15.60 -15.40
N TRP A 515 16.36 15.98 -14.12
CA TRP A 515 15.90 15.11 -13.02
C TRP A 515 14.39 14.89 -13.12
N ALA A 516 13.61 15.95 -13.33
CA ALA A 516 12.16 15.89 -13.40
C ALA A 516 11.67 15.06 -14.60
N ALA A 517 12.32 15.19 -15.75
CA ALA A 517 12.05 14.39 -16.94
C ALA A 517 12.28 12.90 -16.70
N THR A 518 13.40 12.55 -16.07
CA THR A 518 13.71 11.16 -15.70
C THR A 518 12.73 10.61 -14.66
N ALA A 519 12.41 11.41 -13.62
CA ALA A 519 11.45 11.03 -12.59
C ALA A 519 10.08 10.74 -13.19
N TYR A 520 9.60 11.61 -14.09
CA TYR A 520 8.35 11.40 -14.80
C TYR A 520 8.37 10.13 -15.67
N ALA A 521 9.47 9.85 -16.38
CA ALA A 521 9.60 8.61 -17.14
C ALA A 521 9.55 7.36 -16.25
N LEU A 522 10.21 7.38 -15.08
CA LEU A 522 10.14 6.32 -14.08
C LEU A 522 8.72 6.13 -13.54
N GLU A 523 8.02 7.23 -13.22
CA GLU A 523 6.62 7.19 -12.77
C GLU A 523 5.72 6.57 -13.84
N ARG A 524 5.90 6.94 -15.12
CA ARG A 524 5.16 6.33 -16.25
C ARG A 524 5.41 4.83 -16.39
N CYS A 525 6.66 4.39 -16.23
CA CYS A 525 7.03 2.97 -16.25
C CYS A 525 6.45 2.19 -15.07
N ASN A 526 5.90 2.87 -14.07
CA ASN A 526 5.29 2.28 -12.89
C ASN A 526 3.77 2.48 -12.81
N ARG A 527 3.14 3.11 -13.82
CA ARG A 527 1.68 3.29 -13.86
C ARG A 527 0.95 1.93 -13.95
N PRO A 528 -0.23 1.80 -13.32
CA PRO A 528 -1.07 0.61 -13.46
C PRO A 528 -1.25 0.17 -14.91
N GLY A 529 -1.12 -1.13 -15.18
CA GLY A 529 -1.30 -1.72 -16.52
C GLY A 529 -0.10 -1.62 -17.45
N ARG A 530 0.99 -0.94 -17.05
CA ARG A 530 2.25 -0.81 -17.80
C ARG A 530 3.49 -0.99 -16.91
N ASN A 531 3.30 -1.54 -15.71
CA ASN A 531 4.32 -1.52 -14.68
C ASN A 531 5.18 -2.79 -14.67
N LEU A 532 6.49 -2.61 -14.66
CA LEU A 532 7.44 -3.73 -14.61
C LEU A 532 7.23 -4.60 -13.35
N PHE A 533 6.87 -3.97 -12.22
CA PHE A 533 6.75 -4.64 -10.92
C PHE A 533 5.38 -4.53 -10.26
N GLY A 534 4.44 -3.81 -10.84
CA GLY A 534 3.17 -3.59 -10.15
C GLY A 534 3.21 -2.55 -9.03
N LEU A 535 4.36 -1.99 -8.62
CA LEU A 535 4.52 -1.28 -7.33
C LEU A 535 3.83 0.10 -7.22
N GLY A 536 3.48 0.71 -8.36
CA GLY A 536 2.90 2.04 -8.43
C GLY A 536 3.76 3.09 -7.72
N LEU A 537 5.05 3.10 -8.06
CA LEU A 537 6.03 4.01 -7.50
C LEU A 537 5.76 5.43 -7.98
N TRP A 538 5.80 6.37 -7.04
CA TRP A 538 5.61 7.80 -7.30
C TRP A 538 6.80 8.55 -6.71
N LEU A 539 7.57 9.23 -7.57
CA LEU A 539 8.77 9.98 -7.20
C LEU A 539 8.44 11.41 -6.73
N TRP A 540 7.16 11.78 -6.73
CA TRP A 540 6.66 13.07 -6.29
C TRP A 540 7.17 14.24 -7.15
N THR A 541 7.35 14.02 -8.45
CA THR A 541 8.00 14.98 -9.37
C THR A 541 7.50 16.43 -9.20
N THR A 542 6.19 16.66 -9.32
CA THR A 542 5.60 18.01 -9.19
C THR A 542 5.72 18.58 -7.77
N ILE A 543 5.67 17.73 -6.74
CA ILE A 543 5.85 18.18 -5.35
C ILE A 543 7.31 18.58 -5.13
N GLY A 544 8.28 17.82 -5.65
CA GLY A 544 9.71 18.15 -5.59
C GLY A 544 10.01 19.50 -6.24
N LEU A 545 9.44 19.76 -7.43
CA LEU A 545 9.55 21.06 -8.10
C LEU A 545 8.91 22.20 -7.28
N ALA A 546 7.74 21.98 -6.70
CA ALA A 546 7.08 22.98 -5.86
C ALA A 546 7.88 23.25 -4.57
N MET A 547 8.47 22.23 -3.97
CA MET A 547 9.36 22.37 -2.82
C MET A 547 10.61 23.17 -3.20
N ASP A 548 11.25 22.88 -4.32
CA ASP A 548 12.41 23.66 -4.79
C ASP A 548 12.02 25.12 -5.00
N ALA A 549 10.90 25.41 -5.67
CA ALA A 549 10.39 26.76 -5.86
C ALA A 549 10.10 27.49 -4.55
N GLN A 550 9.61 26.78 -3.52
CA GLN A 550 9.43 27.34 -2.18
C GLN A 550 10.76 27.80 -1.54
N HIS A 551 11.88 27.14 -1.88
CA HIS A 551 13.21 27.48 -1.39
C HIS A 551 13.94 28.50 -2.29
N GLY A 552 13.23 29.12 -3.24
CA GLY A 552 13.79 30.19 -4.10
C GLY A 552 14.38 29.70 -5.41
N SER A 553 14.28 28.41 -5.73
CA SER A 553 14.66 27.87 -7.03
C SER A 553 13.81 28.46 -8.16
N SER A 554 14.38 28.61 -9.35
CA SER A 554 13.62 28.96 -10.54
C SER A 554 12.61 27.86 -10.86
N VAL A 555 11.40 28.27 -11.23
CA VAL A 555 10.36 27.37 -11.71
C VAL A 555 10.66 27.02 -13.17
N PRO A 556 10.58 25.73 -13.58
CA PRO A 556 10.72 25.35 -14.98
C PRO A 556 9.71 26.10 -15.87
N ASN A 557 10.10 26.37 -17.11
CA ASN A 557 9.19 27.05 -18.04
C ASN A 557 8.05 26.12 -18.50
N GLU A 558 7.02 26.68 -19.12
CA GLU A 558 5.82 25.94 -19.55
C GLU A 558 6.12 24.79 -20.53
N VAL A 559 7.18 24.89 -21.34
CA VAL A 559 7.59 23.81 -22.25
C VAL A 559 8.19 22.65 -21.46
N GLU A 560 9.03 22.93 -20.48
CA GLU A 560 9.62 21.92 -19.59
C GLU A 560 8.55 21.22 -18.75
N LEU A 561 7.60 21.97 -18.19
CA LEU A 561 6.49 21.40 -17.41
C LEU A 561 5.61 20.48 -18.26
N ARG A 562 5.26 20.90 -19.49
CA ARG A 562 4.49 20.05 -20.41
C ARG A 562 5.21 18.75 -20.79
N SER A 563 6.53 18.77 -20.85
CA SER A 563 7.31 17.55 -21.13
C SER A 563 7.16 16.46 -20.06
N ILE A 564 6.78 16.85 -18.83
CA ILE A 564 6.54 15.97 -17.68
C ILE A 564 5.06 15.88 -17.29
N ASP A 565 4.14 16.21 -18.22
CA ASP A 565 2.69 16.06 -18.04
C ASP A 565 2.19 16.82 -16.80
N THR A 566 2.75 18.02 -16.63
CA THR A 566 2.36 18.99 -15.61
C THR A 566 2.23 20.37 -16.23
N ASP A 567 1.60 21.29 -15.52
CA ASP A 567 1.45 22.68 -15.97
C ASP A 567 1.73 23.65 -14.82
N MET A 568 1.88 24.93 -15.17
CA MET A 568 2.13 25.98 -14.19
C MET A 568 1.02 26.08 -13.14
N VAL A 569 -0.24 25.83 -13.51
CA VAL A 569 -1.37 25.92 -12.59
C VAL A 569 -1.25 24.88 -11.48
N THR A 570 -1.05 23.62 -11.87
CA THR A 570 -0.86 22.47 -10.99
C THR A 570 0.33 22.70 -10.05
N LEU A 571 1.45 23.19 -10.59
CA LEU A 571 2.64 23.48 -9.78
C LEU A 571 2.37 24.59 -8.74
N LEU A 572 1.71 25.68 -9.14
CA LEU A 572 1.38 26.78 -8.24
C LEU A 572 0.36 26.37 -7.16
N GLU A 573 -0.59 25.50 -7.47
CA GLU A 573 -1.52 24.91 -6.50
C GLU A 573 -0.76 24.08 -5.44
N ARG A 574 0.18 23.25 -5.88
CA ARG A 574 1.04 22.47 -4.96
C ARG A 574 1.90 23.39 -4.10
N LEU A 575 2.52 24.41 -4.69
CA LEU A 575 3.30 25.41 -3.96
C LEU A 575 2.47 26.12 -2.90
N LYS A 576 1.23 26.52 -3.23
CA LYS A 576 0.29 27.13 -2.28
C LYS A 576 -0.03 26.17 -1.12
N HIS A 577 -0.27 24.90 -1.41
CA HIS A 577 -0.53 23.89 -0.40
C HIS A 577 0.67 23.72 0.56
N ILE A 578 1.88 23.53 0.03
CA ILE A 578 3.10 23.34 0.85
C ILE A 578 3.37 24.59 1.72
N ARG A 579 3.20 25.80 1.18
CA ARG A 579 3.32 27.04 1.94
C ARG A 579 2.31 27.13 3.09
N THR A 580 1.09 26.65 2.87
CA THR A 580 0.04 26.60 3.90
C THR A 580 0.42 25.62 5.01
N GLU A 581 0.86 24.41 4.66
CA GLU A 581 1.31 23.40 5.63
C GLU A 581 2.53 23.86 6.43
N GLU A 582 3.50 24.52 5.77
CA GLU A 582 4.67 25.10 6.43
C GLU A 582 4.28 26.24 7.37
N ALA A 583 3.34 27.11 6.98
CA ALA A 583 2.83 28.18 7.83
C ALA A 583 2.14 27.61 9.09
N GLU A 584 1.32 26.57 8.95
CA GLU A 584 0.70 25.90 10.08
C GLU A 584 1.74 25.19 10.96
N ARG A 585 2.73 24.50 10.39
CA ARG A 585 3.84 23.91 11.17
C ARG A 585 4.60 24.98 11.97
N ARG A 586 4.91 26.13 11.36
CA ARG A 586 5.55 27.26 12.05
C ARG A 586 4.68 27.84 13.16
N LYS A 587 3.37 27.93 12.96
CA LYS A 587 2.41 28.38 13.98
C LYS A 587 2.40 27.44 15.18
N HIS A 588 2.36 26.12 14.95
CA HIS A 588 2.46 25.11 16.01
C HIS A 588 3.83 25.17 16.71
N ALA A 589 4.94 25.28 15.97
CA ALA A 589 6.27 25.42 16.58
C ALA A 589 6.39 26.67 17.46
N ARG A 590 5.80 27.80 17.03
CA ARG A 590 5.75 29.04 17.82
C ARG A 590 4.97 28.86 19.13
N THR A 591 3.91 28.06 19.17
CA THR A 591 3.17 27.80 20.42
C THR A 591 4.01 27.04 21.47
N PHE A 592 5.01 26.28 21.06
CA PHE A 592 5.91 25.58 21.99
C PHE A 592 7.09 26.44 22.45
N MET A 593 7.47 27.45 21.67
CA MET A 593 8.47 28.42 22.10
C MET A 593 7.83 29.41 23.07
N LYS A 594 7.89 29.13 24.39
CA LYS A 594 7.63 30.15 25.41
C LYS A 594 8.51 31.36 25.06
N PRO A 595 7.95 32.57 24.91
CA PRO A 595 8.75 33.76 24.72
C PRO A 595 9.75 33.80 25.88
N ILE A 596 11.03 33.64 25.56
CA ILE A 596 12.10 33.87 26.52
C ILE A 596 11.82 35.27 27.04
N LYS A 597 11.48 35.39 28.33
CA LYS A 597 11.12 36.66 28.95
C LYS A 597 12.15 37.68 28.49
N ALA A 598 11.73 38.60 27.63
CA ALA A 598 12.58 39.64 27.12
C ALA A 598 13.05 40.44 28.33
N SER A 599 14.27 40.18 28.77
CA SER A 599 15.01 41.14 29.58
C SER A 599 15.27 42.33 28.65
N SER A 600 14.29 43.23 28.59
CA SER A 600 14.38 44.68 28.34
C SER A 600 15.70 45.21 27.78
N CYS A 601 16.15 44.68 26.65
CA CYS A 601 17.28 45.20 25.89
C CYS A 601 16.80 45.40 24.46
N CYS A 602 16.63 46.68 24.13
CA CYS A 602 16.13 47.20 22.88
C CYS A 602 16.98 46.75 21.69
N LEU A 603 16.57 45.69 20.98
CA LEU A 603 17.03 45.44 19.62
C LEU A 603 15.95 45.93 18.65
N ARG A 604 16.24 47.08 18.05
CA ARG A 604 15.44 47.82 17.05
C ARG A 604 15.09 46.97 15.81
N ASP A 605 13.80 46.85 15.54
CA ASP A 605 13.01 47.00 14.28
C ASP A 605 13.60 46.90 12.85
N GLN A 606 14.76 46.30 12.57
CA GLN A 606 15.29 46.34 11.17
C GLN A 606 15.63 45.04 10.45
N CYS A 607 15.43 43.84 11.01
CA CYS A 607 15.81 42.61 10.30
C CYS A 607 14.81 41.45 10.46
N SER A 608 13.69 41.44 9.73
CA SER A 608 12.97 40.17 9.46
C SER A 608 11.89 40.22 8.36
N THR A 609 12.18 40.75 7.18
CA THR A 609 11.42 40.37 5.97
C THR A 609 12.40 40.19 4.83
N ASP A 610 12.51 38.96 4.32
CA ASP A 610 13.29 38.65 3.12
C ASP A 610 12.68 39.38 1.90
N GLY A 611 13.50 39.64 0.89
CA GLY A 611 13.16 40.52 -0.24
C GLY A 611 12.01 40.04 -1.12
N TRP A 612 11.52 38.81 -0.93
CA TRP A 612 10.52 38.16 -1.77
C TRP A 612 9.11 38.74 -1.58
N ASP A 613 8.73 39.12 -0.36
CA ASP A 613 7.40 39.68 -0.03
C ASP A 613 7.16 41.09 -0.61
N ARG A 614 8.19 41.77 -1.14
CA ARG A 614 8.02 43.11 -1.74
C ARG A 614 7.35 43.09 -3.11
N ASN A 615 7.41 41.98 -3.84
CA ASN A 615 7.02 41.94 -5.25
C ASN A 615 5.63 41.33 -5.51
N PHE A 616 4.99 40.75 -4.50
CA PHE A 616 3.66 40.14 -4.63
C PHE A 616 2.66 40.71 -3.61
N GLY A 617 2.25 41.96 -3.83
CA GLY A 617 0.90 42.44 -3.55
C GLY A 617 0.36 42.41 -2.11
N TYR A 618 1.18 42.30 -1.06
CA TYR A 618 0.71 42.52 0.30
C TYR A 618 0.61 44.02 0.60
N ASP A 619 -0.61 44.57 0.49
CA ASP A 619 -0.92 45.93 0.91
C ASP A 619 -0.84 46.06 2.44
N ARG A 620 0.20 46.77 2.91
CA ARG A 620 0.46 47.01 4.33
C ARG A 620 -0.48 48.05 4.95
N SER A 621 -1.19 48.84 4.15
CA SER A 621 -2.09 49.90 4.65
C SER A 621 -3.23 49.35 5.52
N ILE A 622 -3.65 48.11 5.25
CA ILE A 622 -4.75 47.42 5.93
C ILE A 622 -4.42 47.10 7.41
N TRP A 623 -3.13 46.99 7.76
CA TRP A 623 -2.70 46.62 9.11
C TRP A 623 -2.41 47.82 10.00
N THR A 624 -2.08 48.98 9.42
CA THR A 624 -1.84 50.22 10.18
C THR A 624 -3.12 50.86 10.70
N GLU A 625 -4.30 50.53 10.18
CA GLU A 625 -5.57 51.14 10.61
C GLU A 625 -6.21 50.48 11.85
N ARG A 626 -5.64 49.41 12.42
CA ARG A 626 -6.21 48.71 13.60
C ARG A 626 -5.51 48.96 14.93
N LEU A 627 -4.66 49.98 15.03
CA LEU A 627 -4.02 50.39 16.30
C LEU A 627 -4.39 51.83 16.73
N GLY A 628 -5.63 52.22 16.45
CA GLY A 628 -6.25 53.41 17.01
C GLY A 628 -7.52 53.05 17.77
N ASP A 629 -7.35 52.50 18.98
CA ASP A 629 -8.17 52.72 20.19
C ASP A 629 -7.42 52.20 21.43
#